data_AF-A0A849F652-F1
#
_entry.id   AF-A0A849F652-F1
#
_cell.length_a   1.000
_cell.length_b   1.000
_cell.length_c   1.000
_cell.angle_alpha   90.00
_cell.angle_beta   90.00
_cell.angle_gamma   90.00
#
_symmetry.space_group_name_H-M   'P 1'
#
loop_
_entity.id
_entity.type
_entity.pdbx_description
1 polymer ?
#
loop_
_entity_poly.entity_id
_entity_poly.type
_entity_poly.pdbx_seq_one_letter_code
_entity_poly.pdbx_strand_id
1 'polypeptide(L)'
;GQGHRRLGFISAETASNDRARDRVMGVRNVLAEAGLDQSALALIETQYGISTGSEAFREMMALSPRPTAVLCGNDVLAVGALRAAKEMGLSVPGDVSITGFDDIELAMLAEPALTTVHVPHREMGRRAASMLVQMVNGDTLPDSTRLDTDIRLRQSLGPPPSDAA
;
A
#
# COMPACT_ATOMS: atom_id res chain seq x y z
N GLY A 1 6.38 -10.08 10.53
CA GLY A 1 5.05 -9.48 10.32
C GLY A 1 4.25 -9.54 11.62
N GLN A 2 3.11 -8.84 11.70
CA GLN A 2 2.30 -8.74 12.92
C GLN A 2 1.39 -9.95 13.20
N GLY A 3 1.43 -11.00 12.36
CA GLY A 3 0.65 -12.22 12.53
C GLY A 3 -0.67 -12.28 11.74
N HIS A 4 -0.99 -11.26 10.93
CA HIS A 4 -2.15 -11.28 10.05
C HIS A 4 -2.07 -12.41 9.02
N ARG A 5 -3.20 -13.13 8.85
CA ARG A 5 -3.36 -14.18 7.83
C ARG A 5 -4.49 -13.92 6.83
N ARG A 6 -5.46 -13.08 7.21
CA ARG A 6 -6.56 -12.63 6.35
C ARG A 6 -6.19 -11.25 5.82
N LEU A 7 -5.68 -11.18 4.60
CA LEU A 7 -5.17 -9.97 3.98
C LEU A 7 -6.08 -9.50 2.85
N GLY A 8 -6.32 -8.19 2.80
CA GLY A 8 -6.92 -7.51 1.67
C GLY A 8 -5.90 -6.60 0.98
N PHE A 9 -6.08 -6.38 -0.31
CA PHE A 9 -5.28 -5.44 -1.10
C PHE A 9 -6.22 -4.54 -1.91
N ILE A 10 -6.09 -3.23 -1.75
CA ILE A 10 -6.78 -2.24 -2.58
C ILE A 10 -5.75 -1.68 -3.57
N SER A 11 -5.89 -2.03 -4.84
CA SER A 11 -4.93 -1.66 -5.90
C SER A 11 -5.53 -0.67 -6.89
N ALA A 12 -4.67 0.01 -7.65
CA ALA A 12 -5.07 0.51 -8.96
C ALA A 12 -5.19 -0.64 -9.98
N GLU A 13 -5.85 -0.38 -11.11
CA GLU A 13 -5.98 -1.33 -12.23
C GLU A 13 -4.62 -1.92 -12.65
N THR A 14 -4.42 -3.22 -12.42
CA THR A 14 -3.14 -3.91 -12.66
C THR A 14 -2.90 -4.25 -14.13
N ALA A 15 -3.97 -4.29 -14.94
CA ALA A 15 -3.88 -4.56 -16.38
C ALA A 15 -3.11 -3.47 -17.13
N SER A 16 -3.31 -2.21 -16.74
CA SER A 16 -2.75 -1.02 -17.41
C SER A 16 -1.63 -0.34 -16.62
N ASN A 17 -1.37 -0.76 -15.37
CA ASN A 17 -0.38 -0.15 -14.48
C ASN A 17 0.60 -1.22 -13.97
N ASP A 18 1.83 -1.17 -14.47
CA ASP A 18 2.93 -2.07 -14.09
C ASP A 18 3.27 -1.98 -12.60
N ARG A 19 3.37 -0.77 -12.03
CA ARG A 19 3.65 -0.58 -10.61
C ARG A 19 2.57 -1.18 -9.72
N ALA A 20 1.30 -1.03 -10.10
CA ALA A 20 0.18 -1.63 -9.36
C ALA A 20 0.26 -3.16 -9.40
N ARG A 21 0.48 -3.72 -10.60
CA ARG A 21 0.65 -5.17 -10.80
C ARG A 21 1.82 -5.71 -9.98
N ASP A 22 2.98 -5.05 -10.00
CA ASP A 22 4.18 -5.51 -9.30
C ASP A 22 4.00 -5.48 -7.78
N ARG A 23 3.28 -4.48 -7.24
CA ARG A 23 2.93 -4.44 -5.81
C ARG A 23 2.05 -5.61 -5.40
N VAL A 24 1.01 -5.92 -6.19
CA VAL A 24 0.12 -7.07 -5.93
C VAL A 24 0.89 -8.39 -6.02
N MET A 25 1.72 -8.54 -7.06
CA MET A 25 2.54 -9.74 -7.25
C MET A 25 3.57 -9.92 -6.14
N GLY A 26 4.17 -8.83 -5.64
CA GLY A 26 5.07 -8.88 -4.50
C GLY A 26 4.41 -9.50 -3.26
N VAL A 27 3.17 -9.10 -2.95
CA VAL A 27 2.41 -9.68 -1.83
C VAL A 27 2.07 -11.15 -2.08
N ARG A 28 1.61 -11.49 -3.28
CA ARG A 28 1.29 -12.88 -3.63
C ARG A 28 2.51 -13.80 -3.56
N ASN A 29 3.68 -13.34 -3.99
CA ASN A 29 4.93 -14.10 -3.90
C ASN A 29 5.29 -14.39 -2.44
N VAL A 30 5.20 -13.39 -1.56
CA VAL A 30 5.45 -13.57 -0.12
C VAL A 30 4.45 -14.53 0.53
N LEU A 31 3.17 -14.50 0.11
CA LEU A 31 2.18 -15.47 0.57
C LEU A 31 2.55 -16.89 0.15
N ALA A 32 2.94 -17.09 -1.11
CA ALA A 32 3.36 -18.39 -1.62
C ALA A 32 4.61 -18.92 -0.89
N GLU A 33 5.60 -18.06 -0.64
CA GLU A 33 6.81 -18.38 0.14
C GLU A 33 6.47 -18.78 1.58
N ALA A 34 5.41 -18.20 2.16
CA ALA A 34 4.88 -18.56 3.47
C ALA A 34 4.00 -19.82 3.47
N GLY A 35 3.84 -20.50 2.33
CA GLY A 35 2.97 -21.67 2.17
C GLY A 35 1.47 -21.34 2.22
N LEU A 36 1.10 -20.08 2.03
CA LEU A 36 -0.28 -19.63 1.95
C LEU A 36 -0.74 -19.60 0.49
N ASP A 37 -2.03 -19.88 0.27
CA ASP A 37 -2.63 -19.75 -1.05
C ASP A 37 -2.60 -18.28 -1.49
N GLN A 38 -2.09 -18.01 -2.69
CA GLN A 38 -2.09 -16.66 -3.27
C GLN A 38 -3.52 -16.13 -3.47
N SER A 39 -4.50 -17.03 -3.63
CA SER A 39 -5.92 -16.69 -3.72
C SER A 39 -6.49 -16.18 -2.39
N ALA A 40 -5.79 -16.39 -1.27
CA ALA A 40 -6.18 -15.87 0.04
C ALA A 40 -6.01 -14.35 0.16
N LEU A 41 -5.34 -13.70 -0.79
CA LEU A 41 -5.29 -12.24 -0.89
C LEU A 41 -6.57 -11.74 -1.58
N ALA A 42 -7.51 -11.21 -0.79
CA ALA A 42 -8.63 -10.48 -1.35
C ALA A 42 -8.13 -9.24 -2.09
N LEU A 43 -8.47 -9.08 -3.37
CA LEU A 43 -8.02 -7.98 -4.21
C LEU A 43 -9.22 -7.19 -4.71
N ILE A 44 -9.21 -5.87 -4.49
CA ILE A 44 -10.14 -4.93 -5.11
C ILE A 44 -9.33 -3.92 -5.91
N GLU A 45 -9.67 -3.77 -7.18
CA GLU A 45 -9.06 -2.78 -8.07
C GLU A 45 -9.98 -1.56 -8.19
N THR A 46 -9.40 -0.37 -8.13
CA THR A 46 -10.14 0.90 -8.23
C THR A 46 -9.25 2.01 -8.79
N GLN A 47 -9.83 3.16 -9.14
CA GLN A 47 -9.02 4.32 -9.54
C GLN A 47 -8.34 4.96 -8.33
N TYR A 48 -7.18 5.59 -8.53
CA TYR A 48 -6.56 6.36 -7.45
C TYR A 48 -7.45 7.53 -7.03
N GLY A 49 -7.77 7.57 -5.74
CA GLY A 49 -8.61 8.62 -5.17
C GLY A 49 -8.98 8.32 -3.73
N ILE A 50 -9.26 9.36 -2.95
CA ILE A 50 -9.69 9.20 -1.56
C ILE A 50 -11.11 8.59 -1.53
N SER A 51 -12.03 9.08 -2.37
CA SER A 51 -13.40 8.57 -2.43
C SER A 51 -13.47 7.12 -2.90
N THR A 52 -12.74 6.81 -3.97
CA THR A 52 -12.65 5.45 -4.53
C THR A 52 -11.95 4.49 -3.55
N GLY A 53 -10.93 4.95 -2.82
CA GLY A 53 -10.33 4.20 -1.72
C GLY A 53 -11.30 3.91 -0.58
N SER A 54 -12.15 4.88 -0.21
CA SER A 54 -13.22 4.67 0.77
C SER A 54 -14.25 3.64 0.31
N GLU A 55 -14.70 3.71 -0.95
CA GLU A 55 -15.64 2.76 -1.54
C GLU A 55 -15.08 1.33 -1.58
N ALA A 56 -13.88 1.17 -2.13
CA ALA A 56 -13.18 -0.10 -2.18
C ALA A 56 -12.94 -0.70 -0.78
N PHE A 57 -12.67 0.14 0.22
CA PHE A 57 -12.53 -0.34 1.59
C PHE A 57 -13.84 -0.88 2.18
N ARG A 58 -14.98 -0.22 1.92
CA ARG A 58 -16.30 -0.73 2.37
C ARG A 58 -16.61 -2.06 1.73
N GLU A 59 -16.33 -2.22 0.44
CA GLU A 59 -16.46 -3.50 -0.28
C GLU A 59 -15.54 -4.57 0.33
N MET A 60 -14.28 -4.23 0.62
CA MET A 60 -13.30 -5.11 1.26
C MET A 60 -13.80 -5.62 2.63
N MET A 61 -14.38 -4.74 3.43
CA MET A 61 -14.89 -5.07 4.77
C MET A 61 -16.22 -5.84 4.76
N ALA A 62 -16.89 -5.92 3.61
CA ALA A 62 -18.09 -6.74 3.40
C ALA A 62 -17.77 -8.21 3.07
N LEU A 63 -16.51 -8.54 2.78
CA LEU A 63 -16.07 -9.91 2.47
C LEU A 63 -16.16 -10.83 3.69
N SER A 64 -16.34 -12.13 3.41
CA SER A 64 -16.27 -13.21 4.41
C SER A 64 -15.31 -14.31 3.94
N PRO A 65 -14.26 -14.64 4.71
CA PRO A 65 -13.90 -14.03 5.99
C PRO A 65 -13.34 -12.61 5.81
N ARG A 66 -13.67 -11.70 6.74
CA ARG A 66 -13.20 -10.31 6.69
C ARG A 66 -11.67 -10.23 6.85
N PRO A 67 -10.97 -9.45 6.01
CA PRO A 67 -9.55 -9.17 6.20
C PRO A 67 -9.26 -8.47 7.54
N THR A 68 -8.12 -8.79 8.13
CA THR A 68 -7.62 -8.17 9.38
C THR A 68 -6.54 -7.12 9.11
N ALA A 69 -5.99 -7.12 7.90
CA ALA A 69 -5.11 -6.07 7.40
C ALA A 69 -5.44 -5.79 5.93
N VAL A 70 -5.48 -4.51 5.57
CA VAL A 70 -5.67 -4.04 4.20
C VAL A 70 -4.44 -3.25 3.76
N LEU A 71 -3.79 -3.78 2.73
CA LEU A 71 -2.66 -3.17 2.06
C LEU A 71 -3.20 -2.28 0.94
N CYS A 72 -3.02 -0.97 1.03
CA CYS A 72 -3.41 -0.06 -0.04
C CYS A 72 -2.22 0.22 -0.95
N GLY A 73 -2.48 0.18 -2.26
CA GLY A 73 -1.47 0.36 -3.30
C GLY A 73 -0.83 1.74 -3.31
N ASN A 74 -1.42 2.74 -2.63
CA ASN A 74 -0.77 4.00 -2.28
C ASN A 74 -1.43 4.68 -1.06
N ASP A 75 -0.81 5.75 -0.58
CA ASP A 75 -1.27 6.52 0.58
C ASP A 75 -2.62 7.22 0.35
N VAL A 76 -2.94 7.62 -0.89
CA VAL A 76 -4.22 8.26 -1.22
C VAL A 76 -5.38 7.28 -1.02
N LEU A 77 -5.25 6.05 -1.53
CA LEU A 77 -6.22 4.98 -1.31
C LEU A 77 -6.30 4.62 0.18
N ALA A 78 -5.15 4.55 0.86
CA ALA A 78 -5.08 4.24 2.28
C ALA A 78 -5.82 5.26 3.15
N VAL A 79 -5.73 6.55 2.82
CA VAL A 79 -6.46 7.61 3.54
C VAL A 79 -7.95 7.52 3.28
N GLY A 80 -8.36 7.15 2.06
CA GLY A 80 -9.74 6.78 1.77
C GLY A 80 -10.22 5.61 2.64
N ALA A 81 -9.39 4.57 2.79
CA ALA A 81 -9.68 3.43 3.64
C ALA A 81 -9.79 3.81 5.13
N LEU A 82 -8.86 4.63 5.66
CA LEU A 82 -8.91 5.15 7.04
C LEU A 82 -10.19 5.94 7.29
N ARG A 83 -10.57 6.81 6.34
CA ARG A 83 -11.82 7.58 6.41
C ARG A 83 -13.04 6.65 6.47
N ALA A 84 -13.10 5.65 5.59
CA ALA A 84 -14.21 4.70 5.56
C ALA A 84 -14.26 3.85 6.84
N ALA A 85 -13.11 3.38 7.35
CA ALA A 85 -13.03 2.66 8.62
C ALA A 85 -13.65 3.48 9.76
N LYS A 86 -13.27 4.77 9.87
CA LYS A 86 -13.85 5.69 10.86
C LYS A 86 -15.36 5.86 10.69
N GLU A 87 -15.84 6.04 9.47
CA GLU A 87 -17.28 6.16 9.17
C GLU A 87 -18.05 4.87 9.49
N MET A 88 -17.41 3.71 9.38
CA MET A 88 -17.96 2.41 9.75
C MET A 88 -17.85 2.11 11.25
N GLY A 89 -17.23 2.99 12.04
CA GLY A 89 -16.99 2.77 13.46
C GLY A 89 -15.91 1.72 13.77
N LEU A 90 -15.05 1.38 12.80
CA LEU A 90 -13.94 0.45 12.98
C LEU A 90 -12.73 1.18 13.56
N SER A 91 -12.12 0.59 14.59
CA SER A 91 -10.84 1.02 15.12
C SER A 91 -9.70 0.59 14.22
N VAL A 92 -8.78 1.51 13.92
CA VAL A 92 -7.52 1.22 13.24
C VAL A 92 -6.39 1.52 14.24
N PRO A 93 -5.50 0.57 14.57
CA PRO A 93 -5.37 -0.78 13.99
C PRO A 93 -6.22 -1.85 14.69
N GLY A 94 -7.07 -1.49 15.66
CA GLY A 94 -7.71 -2.44 16.58
C GLY A 94 -8.56 -3.52 15.91
N ASP A 95 -9.46 -3.13 15.00
CA ASP A 95 -10.32 -4.05 14.26
C ASP A 95 -9.70 -4.43 12.91
N VAL A 96 -8.91 -3.53 12.32
CA VAL A 96 -8.27 -3.71 11.03
C VAL A 96 -7.03 -2.83 10.93
N SER A 97 -5.91 -3.42 10.50
CA SER A 97 -4.72 -2.65 10.16
C SER A 97 -4.80 -2.13 8.72
N ILE A 98 -4.31 -0.92 8.47
CA ILE A 98 -4.30 -0.30 7.13
C ILE A 98 -2.88 0.20 6.84
N THR A 99 -2.34 -0.15 5.68
CA THR A 99 -1.03 0.35 5.23
C THR A 99 -1.12 1.04 3.88
N GLY A 100 -0.19 1.95 3.61
CA GLY A 100 -0.07 2.62 2.31
C GLY A 100 1.25 2.31 1.59
N PHE A 101 1.50 3.13 0.58
CA PHE A 101 2.73 3.15 -0.21
C PHE A 101 2.92 4.59 -0.74
N ASP A 102 4.15 5.10 -0.76
CA ASP A 102 4.65 6.39 -1.27
C ASP A 102 5.28 7.27 -0.18
N ASP A 103 4.77 7.20 1.06
CA ASP A 103 5.15 8.07 2.20
C ASP A 103 5.01 9.56 1.91
N ILE A 104 3.88 9.95 1.32
CA ILE A 104 3.55 11.37 1.12
C ILE A 104 3.16 12.02 2.45
N GLU A 105 3.17 13.35 2.51
CA GLU A 105 2.86 14.11 3.74
C GLU A 105 1.53 13.71 4.38
N LEU A 106 0.54 13.34 3.56
CA LEU A 106 -0.76 12.86 4.01
C LEU A 106 -0.66 11.63 4.94
N ALA A 107 0.34 10.77 4.76
CA ALA A 107 0.55 9.60 5.61
C ALA A 107 0.86 9.97 7.06
N MET A 108 1.56 11.10 7.29
CA MET A 108 1.83 11.60 8.65
C MET A 108 0.65 12.39 9.24
N LEU A 109 -0.16 13.02 8.39
CA LEU A 109 -1.31 13.83 8.80
C LEU A 109 -2.59 13.03 9.01
N ALA A 110 -2.64 11.79 8.51
CA ALA A 110 -3.77 10.89 8.72
C ALA A 110 -3.92 10.51 10.20
N GLU A 111 -5.15 10.15 10.59
CA GLU A 111 -5.48 9.73 11.96
C GLU A 111 -6.17 8.36 11.91
N PRO A 112 -5.53 7.28 12.43
CA PRO A 112 -4.14 7.21 12.92
C PRO A 112 -3.12 7.49 11.81
N ALA A 113 -1.89 7.90 12.18
CA ALA A 113 -0.84 8.09 11.20
C ALA A 113 -0.48 6.77 10.50
N LEU A 114 -0.28 6.85 9.20
CA LEU A 114 -0.31 5.72 8.28
C LEU A 114 1.05 5.04 8.18
N THR A 115 1.09 3.74 8.48
CA THR A 115 2.22 2.88 8.14
C THR A 115 2.30 2.73 6.62
N THR A 116 3.45 3.03 6.03
CA THR A 116 3.59 3.09 4.56
C THR A 116 5.00 2.77 4.10
N VAL A 117 5.15 2.41 2.83
CA VAL A 117 6.46 2.25 2.18
C VAL A 117 6.96 3.62 1.70
N HIS A 118 8.11 4.03 2.20
CA HIS A 118 8.83 5.20 1.72
C HIS A 118 9.51 4.93 0.39
N VAL A 119 9.19 5.77 -0.59
CA VAL A 119 9.87 5.82 -1.89
C VAL A 119 10.61 7.14 -2.01
N PRO A 120 11.91 7.14 -2.37
CA PRO A 120 12.73 8.34 -2.40
C PRO A 120 12.46 9.19 -3.66
N HIS A 121 11.21 9.63 -3.86
CA HIS A 121 10.74 10.36 -5.05
C HIS A 121 11.59 11.59 -5.40
N ARG A 122 12.02 12.34 -4.37
CA ARG A 122 12.87 13.53 -4.58
C ARG A 122 14.24 13.18 -5.15
N GLU A 123 14.83 12.10 -4.66
CA GLU A 123 16.12 11.61 -5.17
C GLU A 123 15.97 11.02 -6.57
N MET A 124 14.87 10.30 -6.84
CA MET A 124 14.53 9.81 -8.19
C MET A 124 14.48 10.98 -9.19
N GLY A 125 13.72 12.02 -8.87
CA GLY A 125 13.59 13.21 -9.72
C GLY A 125 14.93 13.94 -9.91
N ARG A 126 15.74 14.07 -8.85
CA ARG A 126 17.08 14.67 -8.93
C ARG A 126 17.99 13.89 -9.87
N ARG A 127 18.05 12.56 -9.73
CA ARG A 127 18.88 11.69 -10.59
C ARG A 127 18.41 11.73 -12.04
N ALA A 128 17.09 11.66 -12.28
CA ALA A 128 16.53 11.74 -13.62
C ALA A 128 16.89 13.08 -14.30
N ALA A 129 16.78 14.20 -13.59
CA ALA A 129 17.16 15.51 -14.11
C ALA A 129 18.67 15.60 -14.39
N SER A 130 19.51 15.07 -13.50
CA SER A 130 20.97 15.01 -13.73
C SER A 130 21.32 14.18 -14.97
N MET A 131 20.67 13.03 -15.17
CA MET A 131 20.85 12.20 -16.36
C MET A 131 20.42 12.94 -17.63
N LEU A 132 19.28 13.65 -17.60
CA LEU A 132 18.83 14.44 -18.75
C LEU A 132 19.84 15.53 -19.14
N VAL A 133 20.44 16.21 -18.16
CA VAL A 133 21.50 17.21 -18.42
C VAL A 133 22.72 16.56 -19.06
N GLN A 134 23.16 15.40 -18.55
CA GLN A 134 24.25 14.62 -19.13
C GLN A 134 23.96 14.21 -20.59
N MET A 135 22.72 13.78 -20.89
CA MET A 135 22.30 13.45 -22.26
C MET A 135 22.45 14.63 -23.21
N VAL A 136 22.02 15.82 -22.79
CA VAL A 136 22.07 17.04 -23.61
C VAL A 136 23.53 17.45 -23.89
N ASN A 137 24.43 17.21 -22.94
CA ASN A 137 25.86 17.50 -23.09
C ASN A 137 26.62 16.46 -23.93
N GLY A 138 25.99 15.33 -24.29
CA GLY A 138 26.65 14.22 -24.97
C GLY A 138 27.55 13.39 -24.04
N ASP A 139 27.32 13.46 -22.73
CA ASP A 139 28.04 12.66 -21.74
C ASP A 139 27.58 11.19 -21.82
N THR A 140 28.45 10.27 -21.38
CA THR A 140 28.06 8.87 -21.21
C THR A 140 27.09 8.74 -20.04
N LEU A 141 25.93 8.14 -20.27
CA LEU A 141 24.93 7.97 -19.22
C LEU A 141 25.30 6.84 -18.25
N PRO A 142 25.01 7.03 -16.96
CA PRO A 142 25.12 5.94 -16.00
C PRO A 142 24.04 4.88 -16.26
N ASP A 143 24.33 3.65 -15.83
CA ASP A 143 23.37 2.56 -15.84
C ASP A 143 22.15 2.86 -14.94
N SER A 144 21.04 2.20 -15.26
CA SER A 144 19.84 2.22 -14.43
C SER A 144 20.20 1.83 -12.99
N THR A 145 19.89 2.73 -12.05
CA THR A 145 20.19 2.53 -10.63
C THR A 145 18.91 2.29 -9.86
N ARG A 146 18.84 1.16 -9.15
CA ARG A 146 17.77 0.90 -8.18
C ARG A 146 18.01 1.74 -6.92
N LEU A 147 16.96 2.39 -6.43
CA LEU A 147 16.97 3.05 -5.13
C LEU A 147 16.27 2.18 -4.10
N ASP A 148 16.76 2.23 -2.87
CA ASP A 148 16.16 1.49 -1.76
C ASP A 148 14.88 2.16 -1.27
N THR A 149 13.98 1.33 -0.80
CA THR A 149 12.72 1.71 -0.15
C THR A 149 12.74 1.18 1.27
N ASP A 150 12.11 1.89 2.20
CA ASP A 150 12.00 1.48 3.60
C ASP A 150 10.55 1.56 4.09
N ILE A 151 10.21 0.82 5.14
CA ILE A 151 8.88 0.88 5.74
C ILE A 151 8.89 1.89 6.87
N ARG A 152 8.02 2.89 6.80
CA ARG A 152 7.72 3.80 7.91
C ARG A 152 6.62 3.19 8.76
N LEU A 153 7.01 2.55 9.86
CA LEU A 153 6.06 2.03 10.86
C LEU A 153 5.41 3.19 11.62
N ARG A 154 4.08 3.20 11.66
CA ARG A 154 3.24 4.19 12.37
C ARG A 154 2.04 3.51 13.05
N GLN A 155 1.11 4.30 13.57
CA GLN A 155 0.00 3.82 14.41
C GLN A 155 -1.01 2.93 13.66
N SER A 156 -1.13 3.01 12.33
CA SER A 156 -2.17 2.28 11.58
C SER A 156 -1.95 0.77 11.41
N LEU A 157 -0.86 0.21 11.97
CA LEU A 157 -0.52 -1.22 11.88
C LEU A 157 -0.31 -1.80 13.29
N GLY A 158 -1.06 -2.86 13.61
CA GLY A 158 -1.00 -3.58 14.88
C GLY A 158 -1.06 -5.09 14.69
N PRO A 159 -1.13 -5.89 15.77
CA PRO A 159 -1.47 -7.32 15.67
C PRO A 159 -2.90 -7.50 15.13
N PRO A 160 -3.25 -8.68 14.55
CA PRO A 160 -4.63 -8.98 14.21
C PRO A 160 -5.51 -8.92 15.47
N PRO A 161 -6.79 -8.50 15.34
CA PRO A 161 -7.74 -8.64 16.44
C PRO A 161 -7.76 -10.11 16.88
N SER A 162 -7.78 -10.34 18.19
CA SER A 162 -8.02 -11.68 18.73
C SER A 162 -9.34 -12.18 18.15
N ASP A 163 -9.34 -13.34 17.49
CA ASP A 163 -10.58 -14.01 17.12
C ASP A 163 -11.32 -14.27 18.45
N ALA A 164 -12.25 -13.39 18.81
CA ALA A 164 -13.12 -13.60 19.95
C ALA A 164 -13.93 -14.85 19.62
N ALA A 165 -13.74 -15.89 20.45
CA ALA A 165 -14.45 -17.16 20.38
C ALA A 165 -15.97 -16.97 20.41
#